data_AF-A0ABD0QZZ4-F1
#
_entry.id   AF-A0ABD0QZZ4-F1
#
_cell.length_a   1.000
_cell.length_b   1.000
_cell.length_c   1.000
_cell.angle_alpha   90.00
_cell.angle_beta   90.00
_cell.angle_gamma   90.00
#
_symmetry.space_group_name_H-M   'P 1'
#
loop_
_entity.id
_entity.type
_entity.pdbx_description
1 polymer ?
#
loop_
_entity_poly.entity_id
_entity_poly.type
_entity_poly.pdbx_seq_one_letter_code
_entity_poly.pdbx_strand_id
1 'polypeptide(L)'
;LTIQGHMSNGPVLRRKIKVRVGEKECKGTSVTTPAPEIPLEKQEAATNLEIWNEESLKIIPFVEREEAERKLLNRYKLITTDQTSSVINHENYKHSMHNFLYQEEKVESELLTRLNLRGVVKLQNDLSDDRFGLKCACPGTLLAAVPLSHPITPDAPQGFIVKRHAIRSLVRVMKNNDYLGPVYEAEFLKDAANETQVVLQLSERCCTDLNLQNGQQCEMEVQFQLNRLWFCEMHKAIDDLPDLDKVFPDLKNSNFCISFQSHAGELNEKQQAAMNFVLSVTGNRSSIPPLLIYGPFGTGKTRTLAKMTQALVQQPQNKILICTHTN
;
A
#
# COMPACT_ATOMS: atom_id res chain seq x y z
N LEU A 1 -11.36 -27.97 -8.24
CA LEU A 1 -12.68 -28.56 -7.88
C LEU A 1 -13.62 -27.43 -7.45
N THR A 2 -14.50 -27.01 -8.36
CA THR A 2 -15.52 -26.01 -8.07
C THR A 2 -16.80 -26.76 -7.73
N ILE A 3 -17.24 -26.69 -6.48
CA ILE A 3 -18.50 -27.30 -6.05
C ILE A 3 -19.56 -26.20 -6.05
N GLN A 4 -20.37 -26.19 -7.10
CA GLN A 4 -21.57 -25.36 -7.20
C GLN A 4 -22.72 -26.05 -6.45
N GLY A 5 -23.36 -25.33 -5.53
CA GLY A 5 -24.49 -25.83 -4.75
C GLY A 5 -25.26 -24.70 -4.08
N HIS A 6 -26.46 -24.47 -4.61
CA HIS A 6 -27.67 -23.78 -4.13
C HIS A 6 -27.63 -22.74 -2.99
N MET A 7 -28.29 -21.62 -3.30
CA MET A 7 -28.57 -20.44 -2.49
C MET A 7 -29.17 -20.75 -1.11
N SER A 8 -28.48 -20.31 -0.05
CA SER A 8 -29.08 -20.03 1.25
C SER A 8 -29.52 -18.56 1.30
N ASN A 9 -30.83 -18.33 1.49
CA ASN A 9 -31.44 -17.01 1.62
C ASN A 9 -30.86 -16.23 2.82
N GLY A 10 -30.02 -15.24 2.54
CA GLY A 10 -29.68 -14.18 3.50
C GLY A 10 -30.85 -13.20 3.67
N PRO A 11 -30.84 -12.33 4.70
CA PRO A 11 -31.85 -11.30 4.87
C PRO A 11 -31.85 -10.34 3.67
N VAL A 12 -32.97 -10.29 2.94
CA VAL A 12 -33.15 -9.40 1.78
C VAL A 12 -33.99 -8.20 2.21
N LEU A 13 -33.51 -7.00 1.88
CA LEU A 13 -34.25 -5.74 2.01
C LEU A 13 -35.56 -5.83 1.20
N ARG A 14 -36.70 -5.98 1.89
CA ARG A 14 -38.02 -6.13 1.25
C ARG A 14 -38.65 -4.83 0.73
N ARG A 15 -38.04 -3.67 0.98
CA ARG A 15 -38.53 -2.36 0.47
C ARG A 15 -37.38 -1.50 -0.01
N LYS A 16 -37.57 -0.89 -1.19
CA LYS A 16 -36.69 0.17 -1.71
C LYS A 16 -36.79 1.37 -0.78
N ILE A 17 -35.68 1.74 -0.15
CA ILE A 17 -35.54 3.02 0.56
C ILE A 17 -35.31 4.08 -0.51
N LYS A 18 -36.22 5.05 -0.62
CA LYS A 18 -36.02 6.26 -1.42
C LYS A 18 -35.57 7.36 -0.48
N VAL A 19 -34.31 7.75 -0.57
CA VAL A 19 -33.79 8.93 0.11
C VAL A 19 -33.96 10.12 -0.84
N ARG A 20 -34.68 11.16 -0.41
CA ARG A 20 -34.68 12.46 -1.08
C ARG A 20 -33.57 13.29 -0.45
N VAL A 21 -32.56 13.62 -1.25
CA VAL A 21 -31.48 14.54 -0.87
C VAL A 21 -31.77 15.87 -1.55
N GLY A 22 -31.97 16.92 -0.74
CA GLY A 22 -32.03 18.31 -1.17
C GLY A 22 -33.41 18.80 -1.62
N GLU A 23 -34.25 19.24 -0.69
CA GLU A 23 -35.28 20.26 -0.98
C GLU A 23 -34.85 21.56 -0.28
N LYS A 24 -34.61 22.60 -1.10
CA LYS A 24 -34.49 23.99 -0.67
C LYS A 24 -35.86 24.45 -0.20
N GLU A 25 -35.97 24.85 1.07
CA GLU A 25 -36.55 26.11 1.53
C GLU A 25 -36.75 26.06 3.05
N CYS A 26 -36.00 26.88 3.78
CA CYS A 26 -36.40 27.38 5.08
C CYS A 26 -36.14 28.89 5.07
N LYS A 27 -37.19 29.66 4.82
CA LYS A 27 -37.25 31.07 5.17
C LYS A 27 -37.31 31.16 6.69
N GLY A 28 -36.29 31.75 7.29
CA GLY A 28 -36.24 32.08 8.71
C GLY A 28 -35.26 33.23 8.91
N THR A 29 -35.80 34.43 9.07
CA THR A 29 -35.10 35.69 9.33
C THR A 29 -34.27 35.61 10.61
N SER A 30 -33.03 36.12 10.62
CA SER A 30 -32.63 37.29 11.42
C SER A 30 -31.12 37.42 11.69
N VAL A 31 -30.72 38.69 11.73
CA VAL A 31 -29.56 39.32 12.38
C VAL A 31 -28.18 39.19 11.73
N THR A 32 -27.82 40.31 11.10
CA THR A 32 -26.50 40.74 10.66
C THR A 32 -25.54 40.94 11.85
N THR A 33 -24.42 40.24 11.85
CA THR A 33 -23.18 40.69 12.52
C THR A 33 -21.99 40.15 11.74
N PRO A 34 -21.08 41.00 11.21
CA PRO A 34 -19.92 40.52 10.46
C PRO A 34 -18.84 40.02 11.43
N ALA A 35 -18.41 38.77 11.25
CA ALA A 35 -17.19 38.24 11.86
C ALA A 35 -15.97 38.60 10.98
N PRO A 36 -14.76 38.75 11.55
CA PRO A 36 -13.62 39.36 10.88
C PRO A 36 -13.06 38.43 9.79
N GLU A 37 -12.83 38.98 8.60
CA GLU A 37 -12.09 38.33 7.53
C GLU A 37 -10.63 38.15 7.96
N ILE A 38 -10.22 36.89 8.19
CA ILE A 38 -8.81 36.51 8.18
C ILE A 38 -8.46 36.23 6.71
N PRO A 39 -7.47 36.90 6.11
CA PRO A 39 -7.09 36.62 4.72
C PRO A 39 -6.52 35.21 4.62
N LEU A 40 -7.24 34.31 3.94
CA LEU A 40 -6.67 33.07 3.44
C LEU A 40 -5.69 33.44 2.32
N GLU A 41 -4.38 33.36 2.61
CA GLU A 41 -3.37 33.34 1.56
C GLU A 41 -3.67 32.16 0.62
N LYS A 42 -3.77 32.47 -0.68
CA LYS A 42 -3.98 31.50 -1.75
C LYS A 42 -2.79 30.53 -1.77
N GLN A 43 -2.99 29.32 -1.26
CA GLN A 43 -2.08 28.20 -1.53
C GLN A 43 -2.31 27.73 -2.97
N GLU A 44 -1.29 27.86 -3.81
CA GLU A 44 -1.32 27.38 -5.19
C GLU A 44 -1.32 25.86 -5.18
N ALA A 45 -2.43 25.24 -5.61
CA ALA A 45 -2.45 23.83 -5.90
C ALA A 45 -1.43 23.56 -7.03
N ALA A 46 -0.40 22.77 -6.70
CA ALA A 46 0.83 22.60 -7.45
C ALA A 46 0.66 21.71 -8.71
N THR A 47 -0.09 22.17 -9.70
CA THR A 47 -0.34 21.42 -10.94
C THR A 47 0.83 21.40 -11.93
N ASN A 48 1.95 22.09 -11.67
CA ASN A 48 3.09 22.20 -12.59
C ASN A 48 4.48 22.04 -11.92
N LEU A 49 4.63 21.18 -10.91
CA LEU A 49 5.95 20.88 -10.35
C LEU A 49 6.69 19.85 -11.22
N GLU A 50 7.94 20.15 -11.58
CA GLU A 50 8.82 19.22 -12.29
C GLU A 50 9.17 18.04 -11.38
N ILE A 51 8.88 16.81 -11.83
CA ILE A 51 9.14 15.60 -11.04
C ILE A 51 10.65 15.39 -10.90
N TRP A 52 11.13 15.33 -9.66
CA TRP A 52 12.55 15.11 -9.39
C TRP A 52 12.93 13.66 -9.67
N ASN A 53 14.02 13.46 -10.41
CA ASN A 53 14.57 12.14 -10.65
C ASN A 53 16.09 12.14 -10.42
N GLU A 54 16.68 10.95 -10.30
CA GLU A 54 18.12 10.79 -10.01
C GLU A 54 19.00 11.20 -11.21
N GLU A 55 18.41 11.40 -12.39
CA GLU A 55 19.11 11.87 -13.59
C GLU A 55 19.21 13.41 -13.63
N SER A 56 18.21 14.11 -13.10
CA SER A 56 18.13 15.57 -13.09
C SER A 56 18.71 16.21 -11.84
N LEU A 57 18.63 15.53 -10.69
CA LEU A 57 19.00 16.09 -9.39
C LEU A 57 19.75 15.08 -8.52
N LYS A 58 20.67 15.61 -7.71
CA LYS A 58 21.29 14.86 -6.62
C LYS A 58 20.28 14.66 -5.50
N ILE A 59 19.83 13.42 -5.32
CA ILE A 59 18.95 13.00 -4.22
C ILE A 59 19.79 12.35 -3.13
N ILE A 60 19.66 12.82 -1.90
CA ILE A 60 20.33 12.27 -0.73
C ILE A 60 19.34 11.34 0.00
N PRO A 61 19.64 10.05 0.13
CA PRO A 61 18.70 9.10 0.72
C PRO A 61 18.56 9.29 2.23
N PHE A 62 17.43 8.86 2.79
CA PHE A 62 17.20 8.93 4.24
C PHE A 62 18.05 7.87 4.96
N VAL A 63 18.14 6.68 4.37
CA VAL A 63 19.05 5.58 4.72
C VAL A 63 19.73 5.11 3.45
N GLU A 64 21.04 4.86 3.51
CA GLU A 64 21.80 4.36 2.37
C GLU A 64 21.25 3.02 1.88
N ARG A 65 20.97 2.94 0.57
CA ARG A 65 20.42 1.72 -0.04
C ARG A 65 21.48 0.65 -0.19
N GLU A 66 21.08 -0.59 0.08
CA GLU A 66 21.95 -1.74 -0.11
C GLU A 66 22.30 -1.93 -1.60
N GLU A 67 23.46 -2.54 -1.86
CA GLU A 67 23.90 -2.83 -3.24
C GLU A 67 22.91 -3.73 -3.99
N ALA A 68 22.28 -4.67 -3.28
CA ALA A 68 21.27 -5.56 -3.85
C ALA A 68 20.01 -4.79 -4.30
N GLU A 69 19.52 -3.86 -3.48
CA GLU A 69 18.38 -3.00 -3.80
C GLU A 69 18.68 -2.12 -5.02
N ARG A 70 19.86 -1.50 -5.06
CA ARG A 70 20.30 -0.67 -6.19
C ARG A 70 20.38 -1.48 -7.49
N LYS A 71 20.93 -2.69 -7.44
CA LYS A 71 20.94 -3.62 -8.58
C LYS A 71 19.53 -3.98 -9.04
N LEU A 72 18.61 -4.18 -8.09
CA LEU A 72 17.24 -4.55 -8.39
C LEU A 72 16.46 -3.43 -9.08
N LEU A 73 16.56 -2.21 -8.56
CA LEU A 73 15.98 -1.00 -9.17
C LEU A 73 16.51 -0.75 -10.58
N ASN A 74 17.82 -0.99 -10.79
CA ASN A 74 18.45 -0.85 -12.10
C ASN A 74 18.02 -1.93 -13.10
N ARG A 75 17.74 -3.16 -12.63
CA ARG A 75 17.26 -4.26 -13.47
C ARG A 75 15.84 -4.03 -13.96
N TYR A 76 14.94 -3.57 -13.09
CA TYR A 76 13.53 -3.36 -13.42
C TYR A 76 13.21 -1.87 -13.57
N LYS A 77 13.63 -1.31 -14.70
CA LYS A 77 13.25 0.05 -15.08
C LYS A 77 11.77 0.09 -15.47
N LEU A 78 11.12 1.22 -15.18
CA LEU A 78 9.73 1.41 -15.56
C LEU A 78 9.62 1.41 -17.10
N ILE A 79 8.86 0.45 -17.64
CA ILE A 79 8.61 0.37 -19.08
C ILE A 79 7.18 0.82 -19.35
N THR A 80 7.02 1.90 -20.09
CA THR A 80 5.70 2.34 -20.58
C THR A 80 5.40 1.58 -21.87
N THR A 81 4.78 0.40 -21.77
CA THR A 81 4.23 -0.27 -22.95
C THR A 81 2.72 -0.40 -22.80
N ASP A 82 1.99 0.31 -23.66
CA ASP A 82 0.54 0.16 -23.78
C ASP A 82 0.24 -1.12 -24.57
N GLN A 83 0.30 -2.28 -23.90
CA GLN A 83 -0.09 -3.55 -24.50
C GLN A 83 -1.49 -3.96 -24.07
N THR A 84 -2.27 -4.40 -25.05
CA THR A 84 -3.63 -4.90 -24.86
C THR A 84 -3.63 -6.21 -24.08
N SER A 85 -4.59 -6.33 -23.16
CA SER A 85 -4.78 -7.54 -22.35
C SER A 85 -5.22 -8.72 -23.24
N SER A 86 -4.29 -9.59 -23.60
CA SER A 86 -4.63 -10.92 -24.10
C SER A 86 -5.01 -11.84 -22.94
N VAL A 87 -5.77 -12.91 -23.23
CA VAL A 87 -6.09 -13.93 -22.22
C VAL A 87 -4.80 -14.55 -21.72
N ILE A 88 -4.64 -14.59 -20.40
CA ILE A 88 -3.44 -15.17 -19.75
C ILE A 88 -3.42 -16.67 -20.00
N ASN A 89 -2.29 -17.16 -20.46
CA ASN A 89 -1.99 -18.56 -20.68
C ASN A 89 -0.56 -18.87 -20.19
N HIS A 90 -0.17 -20.14 -20.26
CA HIS A 90 1.13 -20.59 -19.77
C HIS A 90 2.31 -19.94 -20.53
N GLU A 91 2.15 -19.58 -21.80
CA GLU A 91 3.23 -19.01 -22.62
C GLU A 91 3.43 -17.51 -22.36
N ASN A 92 2.35 -16.77 -22.08
CA ASN A 92 2.39 -15.32 -21.86
C ASN A 92 2.35 -14.90 -20.38
N TYR A 93 2.22 -15.84 -19.43
CA TYR A 93 2.01 -15.55 -18.01
C TYR A 93 3.00 -14.52 -17.44
N LYS A 94 4.31 -14.79 -17.54
CA LYS A 94 5.34 -13.90 -16.96
C LYS A 94 5.21 -12.50 -17.54
N HIS A 95 5.16 -12.41 -18.88
CA HIS A 95 5.00 -11.15 -19.60
C HIS A 95 3.74 -10.38 -19.18
N SER A 96 2.59 -11.05 -19.10
CA SER A 96 1.34 -10.47 -18.62
C SER A 96 1.44 -9.97 -17.18
N MET A 97 2.07 -10.73 -16.27
CA MET A 97 2.26 -10.31 -14.88
C MET A 97 3.18 -9.09 -14.76
N HIS A 98 4.28 -9.02 -15.52
CA HIS A 98 5.10 -7.82 -15.58
C HIS A 98 4.30 -6.61 -16.07
N ASN A 99 3.49 -6.77 -17.12
CA ASN A 99 2.67 -5.67 -17.63
C ASN A 99 1.65 -5.17 -16.60
N PHE A 100 1.00 -6.06 -15.84
CA PHE A 100 0.10 -5.65 -14.77
C PHE A 100 0.82 -4.82 -13.70
N LEU A 101 2.01 -5.25 -13.28
CA LEU A 101 2.81 -4.53 -12.30
C LEU A 101 3.25 -3.15 -12.81
N TYR A 102 3.67 -3.03 -14.09
CA TYR A 102 4.02 -1.73 -14.67
C TYR A 102 2.82 -0.78 -14.78
N GLN A 103 1.64 -1.32 -15.11
CA GLN A 103 0.41 -0.52 -15.16
C GLN A 103 -0.01 -0.03 -13.77
N GLU A 104 0.06 -0.90 -12.76
CA GLU A 104 -0.23 -0.54 -11.37
C GLU A 104 0.77 0.50 -10.85
N GLU A 105 2.07 0.28 -11.07
CA GLU A 105 3.14 1.23 -10.72
C GLU A 105 2.91 2.60 -11.36
N LYS A 106 2.50 2.65 -12.62
CA LYS A 106 2.20 3.91 -13.33
C LYS A 106 1.01 4.64 -12.68
N VAL A 107 -0.11 3.95 -12.47
CA VAL A 107 -1.33 4.55 -11.90
C VAL A 107 -1.09 5.02 -10.46
N GLU A 108 -0.39 4.23 -9.65
CA GLU A 108 -0.06 4.62 -8.28
C GLU A 108 0.89 5.83 -8.25
N SER A 109 1.88 5.87 -9.14
CA SER A 109 2.79 7.02 -9.27
C SER A 109 2.02 8.30 -9.65
N GLU A 110 1.10 8.23 -10.61
CA GLU A 110 0.25 9.36 -11.01
C GLU A 110 -0.68 9.84 -9.89
N LEU A 111 -1.11 8.94 -9.01
CA LEU A 111 -1.93 9.31 -7.86
C LEU A 111 -1.12 9.98 -6.75
N LEU A 112 0.14 9.56 -6.54
CA LEU A 112 1.04 10.17 -5.56
C LEU A 112 1.51 11.56 -5.99
N THR A 113 1.76 11.80 -7.28
CA THR A 113 2.17 13.14 -7.75
C THR A 113 1.12 14.21 -7.48
N ARG A 114 -0.16 13.84 -7.36
CA ARG A 114 -1.26 14.75 -6.98
C ARG A 114 -1.20 15.20 -5.52
N LEU A 115 -0.38 14.55 -4.70
CA LEU A 115 -0.13 14.95 -3.31
C LEU A 115 1.09 15.88 -3.21
N ASN A 116 1.86 16.06 -4.28
CA ASN A 116 2.98 16.99 -4.29
C ASN A 116 2.49 18.39 -3.93
N LEU A 117 3.27 19.08 -3.12
CA LEU A 117 2.88 20.37 -2.58
C LEU A 117 4.10 21.23 -2.31
N ARG A 118 3.88 22.53 -2.29
CA ARG A 118 4.82 23.53 -1.81
C ARG A 118 4.13 24.36 -0.75
N GLY A 119 4.78 24.56 0.39
CA GLY A 119 4.19 25.32 1.48
C GLY A 119 5.14 25.58 2.63
N VAL A 120 4.68 26.40 3.57
CA VAL A 120 5.40 26.67 4.82
C VAL A 120 5.15 25.52 5.78
N VAL A 121 6.23 24.91 6.24
CA VAL A 121 6.22 23.76 7.15
C VAL A 121 6.84 24.17 8.48
N LYS A 122 6.21 23.75 9.57
CA LYS A 122 6.76 23.92 10.92
C LYS A 122 7.58 22.69 11.29
N LEU A 123 8.82 22.92 11.72
CA LEU A 123 9.74 21.89 12.15
C LEU A 123 9.67 21.72 13.67
N GLN A 124 9.54 20.49 14.14
CA GLN A 124 9.42 20.19 15.57
C GLN A 124 10.22 18.94 15.96
N ASN A 125 10.75 18.92 17.18
CA ASN A 125 11.33 17.71 17.77
C ASN A 125 10.25 16.69 18.14
N ASP A 126 9.06 17.16 18.47
CA ASP A 126 7.97 16.33 18.93
C ASP A 126 6.62 16.85 18.43
N LEU A 127 5.70 15.91 18.20
CA LEU A 127 4.34 16.13 17.76
C LEU A 127 3.39 15.37 18.67
N SER A 128 2.37 16.04 19.16
CA SER A 128 1.29 15.43 19.96
C SER A 128 -0.05 15.60 19.26
N ASP A 129 -0.79 14.51 19.07
CA ASP A 129 -2.16 14.50 18.57
C ASP A 129 -2.95 13.42 19.31
N ASP A 130 -4.24 13.67 19.57
CA ASP A 130 -5.09 12.75 20.31
C ASP A 130 -5.16 11.34 19.70
N ARG A 131 -4.93 11.20 18.39
CA ARG A 131 -5.03 9.91 17.67
C ARG A 131 -3.78 9.05 17.77
N PHE A 132 -2.61 9.66 17.70
CA PHE A 132 -1.34 8.93 17.67
C PHE A 132 -0.47 9.15 18.91
N GLY A 133 -0.92 9.99 19.85
CA GLY A 133 -0.19 10.32 21.06
C GLY A 133 1.00 11.22 20.78
N LEU A 134 2.08 11.01 21.53
CA LEU A 134 3.34 11.74 21.37
C LEU A 134 4.28 10.99 20.42
N LYS A 135 4.74 11.67 19.37
CA LYS A 135 5.85 11.24 18.53
C LYS A 135 7.05 12.16 18.75
N CYS A 136 8.21 11.57 19.00
CA CYS A 136 9.46 12.28 19.13
C CYS A 136 10.38 11.90 17.96
N ALA A 137 11.03 12.89 17.38
CA ALA A 137 12.13 12.72 16.45
C ALA A 137 13.29 11.99 17.13
N CYS A 138 14.04 11.21 16.35
CA CYS A 138 15.34 10.72 16.78
C CYS A 138 16.30 11.90 17.03
N PRO A 139 17.35 11.72 17.85
CA PRO A 139 18.38 12.75 18.02
C PRO A 139 18.94 13.19 16.65
N GLY A 140 19.00 14.50 16.43
CA GLY A 140 19.48 15.09 15.18
C GLY A 140 18.46 15.17 14.04
N THR A 141 17.31 14.48 14.13
CA THR A 141 16.23 14.55 13.15
C THR A 141 15.15 15.55 13.56
N LEU A 142 14.32 15.97 12.61
CA LEU A 142 13.18 16.86 12.85
C LEU A 142 11.91 16.30 12.20
N LEU A 143 10.77 16.52 12.85
CA LEU A 143 9.45 16.25 12.29
C LEU A 143 8.93 17.48 11.56
N ALA A 144 8.43 17.26 10.36
CA ALA A 144 7.84 18.24 9.48
C ALA A 144 6.35 17.92 9.33
N ALA A 145 5.49 18.77 9.90
CA ALA A 145 4.04 18.69 9.70
C ALA A 145 3.67 19.45 8.43
N VAL A 146 3.39 18.71 7.36
CA VAL A 146 3.16 19.26 6.03
C VAL A 146 1.66 19.33 5.75
N PRO A 147 1.09 20.54 5.58
CA PRO A 147 -0.33 20.69 5.28
C PRO A 147 -0.62 20.19 3.86
N LEU A 148 -1.72 19.47 3.70
CA LEU A 148 -2.17 18.96 2.42
C LEU A 148 -3.11 19.96 1.75
N SER A 149 -2.95 20.15 0.44
CA SER A 149 -3.86 21.00 -0.35
C SER A 149 -5.26 20.39 -0.52
N HIS A 150 -5.37 19.06 -0.42
CA HIS A 150 -6.62 18.33 -0.53
C HIS A 150 -6.71 17.26 0.55
N PRO A 151 -7.89 17.07 1.17
CA PRO A 151 -8.01 16.12 2.24
C PRO A 151 -7.78 14.68 1.77
N ILE A 152 -6.91 13.96 2.47
CA ILE A 152 -6.67 12.53 2.22
C ILE A 152 -7.71 11.73 3.01
N THR A 153 -8.89 11.50 2.40
CA THR A 153 -9.91 10.65 3.01
C THR A 153 -9.56 9.16 2.81
N PRO A 154 -9.84 8.29 3.78
CA PRO A 154 -9.56 6.85 3.68
C PRO A 154 -10.15 6.17 2.44
N ASP A 155 -11.29 6.67 1.98
CA ASP A 155 -12.05 6.09 0.85
C ASP A 155 -11.61 6.64 -0.51
N ALA A 156 -10.80 7.70 -0.53
CA ALA A 156 -10.24 8.23 -1.76
C ALA A 156 -9.03 7.40 -2.22
N PRO A 157 -8.77 7.27 -3.54
CA PRO A 157 -7.61 6.54 -4.06
C PRO A 157 -6.28 6.97 -3.43
N GLN A 158 -6.11 8.28 -3.16
CA GLN A 158 -4.92 8.83 -2.52
C GLN A 158 -4.76 8.33 -1.08
N GLY A 159 -5.84 8.30 -0.30
CA GLY A 159 -5.81 7.81 1.07
C GLY A 159 -5.59 6.31 1.16
N PHE A 160 -6.10 5.56 0.19
CA PHE A 160 -5.80 4.15 0.07
C PHE A 160 -4.31 3.89 -0.18
N ILE A 161 -3.70 4.61 -1.14
CA ILE A 161 -2.27 4.44 -1.47
C ILE A 161 -1.38 4.80 -0.29
N VAL A 162 -1.67 5.93 0.38
CA VAL A 162 -0.88 6.44 1.51
C VAL A 162 -0.81 5.43 2.66
N LYS A 163 -1.91 4.71 2.91
CA LYS A 163 -1.94 3.68 3.94
C LYS A 163 -1.18 2.43 3.52
N ARG A 164 -1.39 1.96 2.30
CA ARG A 164 -0.97 0.63 1.85
C ARG A 164 0.47 0.57 1.36
N HIS A 165 0.95 1.56 0.61
CA HIS A 165 2.22 1.47 -0.12
C HIS A 165 3.35 2.14 0.63
N ALA A 166 4.58 1.68 0.42
CA ALA A 166 5.75 2.42 0.87
C ALA A 166 5.87 3.69 0.01
N ILE A 167 5.78 4.85 0.65
CA ILE A 167 5.91 6.14 -0.02
C ILE A 167 7.33 6.62 0.15
N ARG A 168 7.98 6.95 -0.96
CA ARG A 168 9.23 7.69 -0.96
C ARG A 168 8.89 9.18 -0.93
N SER A 169 9.19 9.86 0.16
CA SER A 169 9.00 11.31 0.26
C SER A 169 10.31 12.03 -0.03
N LEU A 170 10.27 12.96 -0.97
CA LEU A 170 11.38 13.83 -1.30
C LEU A 170 11.07 15.25 -0.84
N VAL A 171 12.06 15.93 -0.28
CA VAL A 171 11.93 17.29 0.22
C VAL A 171 13.03 18.18 -0.31
N ARG A 172 12.69 19.44 -0.57
CA ARG A 172 13.64 20.49 -0.90
C ARG A 172 13.22 21.78 -0.22
N VAL A 173 14.15 22.38 0.54
CA VAL A 173 13.88 23.61 1.28
C VAL A 173 14.09 24.81 0.37
N MET A 174 13.28 25.84 0.55
CA MET A 174 13.32 27.10 -0.19
C MET A 174 13.77 28.25 0.72
N LYS A 175 14.54 29.18 0.16
CA LYS A 175 14.90 30.44 0.80
C LYS A 175 14.92 31.56 -0.24
N ASN A 176 14.15 32.62 -0.01
CA ASN A 176 14.03 33.77 -0.91
C ASN A 176 13.66 33.37 -2.36
N ASN A 177 12.69 32.46 -2.54
CA ASN A 177 12.29 31.87 -3.82
C ASN A 177 13.34 31.01 -4.55
N ASP A 178 14.51 30.76 -3.95
CA ASP A 178 15.52 29.85 -4.49
C ASP A 178 15.62 28.55 -3.67
N TYR A 179 15.97 27.46 -4.35
CA TYR A 179 16.18 26.17 -3.71
C TYR A 179 17.47 26.17 -2.88
N LEU A 180 17.34 25.81 -1.61
CA LEU A 180 18.45 25.64 -0.69
C LEU A 180 18.99 24.20 -0.79
N GLY A 181 20.05 24.02 -1.60
CA GLY A 181 20.79 22.77 -1.66
C GLY A 181 20.13 21.64 -2.48
N PRO A 182 20.56 20.39 -2.25
CA PRO A 182 20.06 19.21 -2.97
C PRO A 182 18.67 18.77 -2.47
N VAL A 183 18.13 17.72 -3.09
CA VAL A 183 16.90 17.05 -2.65
C VAL A 183 17.27 16.02 -1.59
N TYR A 184 16.49 15.95 -0.51
CA TYR A 184 16.65 14.95 0.53
C TYR A 184 15.45 14.02 0.57
N GLU A 185 15.68 12.74 0.84
CA GLU A 185 14.63 11.82 1.23
C GLU A 185 14.23 12.05 2.69
N ALA A 186 12.93 11.95 2.94
CA ALA A 186 12.33 12.00 4.26
C ALA A 186 11.49 10.74 4.48
N GLU A 187 11.40 10.30 5.74
CA GLU A 187 10.57 9.16 6.10
C GLU A 187 9.12 9.60 6.28
N PHE A 188 8.20 8.89 5.63
CA PHE A 188 6.76 9.16 5.72
C PHE A 188 6.14 8.46 6.93
N LEU A 189 5.69 9.23 7.94
CA LEU A 189 5.10 8.66 9.15
C LEU A 189 3.60 8.39 8.98
N LYS A 190 3.27 7.22 8.40
CA LYS A 190 1.90 6.78 8.10
C LYS A 190 0.92 6.96 9.26
N ASP A 191 1.31 6.55 10.46
CA ASP A 191 0.41 6.59 11.62
C ASP A 191 0.16 8.00 12.17
N ALA A 192 0.92 9.00 11.70
CA ALA A 192 0.71 10.40 12.05
C ALA A 192 0.05 11.22 10.94
N ALA A 193 -0.15 10.63 9.75
CA ALA A 193 -0.87 11.26 8.67
C ALA A 193 -2.36 11.34 8.98
N ASN A 194 -2.99 12.46 8.60
CA ASN A 194 -4.42 12.65 8.71
C ASN A 194 -4.98 13.32 7.46
N GLU A 195 -6.28 13.67 7.49
CA GLU A 195 -6.95 14.26 6.33
C GLU A 195 -6.28 15.57 5.88
N THR A 196 -5.83 16.42 6.79
CA THR A 196 -5.36 17.78 6.47
C THR A 196 -3.84 17.95 6.47
N GLN A 197 -3.09 16.99 7.01
CA GLN A 197 -1.63 17.05 7.06
C GLN A 197 -0.99 15.66 7.03
N VAL A 198 0.24 15.61 6.51
CA VAL A 198 1.13 14.45 6.65
C VAL A 198 2.34 14.83 7.49
N VAL A 199 2.94 13.85 8.15
CA VAL A 199 4.13 14.06 8.95
C VAL A 199 5.31 13.35 8.30
N LEU A 200 6.36 14.12 8.03
CA LEU A 200 7.62 13.63 7.51
C LEU A 200 8.69 13.73 8.58
N GLN A 201 9.60 12.76 8.61
CA GLN A 201 10.80 12.82 9.41
C GLN A 201 12.00 13.14 8.51
N LEU A 202 12.64 14.28 8.76
CA LEU A 202 13.82 14.73 8.04
C LEU A 202 15.07 14.05 8.61
N SER A 203 15.99 13.61 7.74
CA SER A 203 17.24 12.99 8.19
C SER A 203 18.14 13.98 8.93
N GLU A 204 19.01 13.48 9.80
CA GLU A 204 20.02 14.28 10.51
C GLU A 204 20.90 15.07 9.54
N ARG A 205 21.23 14.44 8.40
CA ARG A 205 21.99 15.06 7.32
C ARG A 205 21.24 16.25 6.70
N CYS A 206 19.94 16.09 6.41
CA CYS A 206 19.10 17.19 5.90
C CYS A 206 19.07 18.36 6.90
N CYS A 207 18.85 18.07 8.18
CA CYS A 207 18.80 19.09 9.22
C CYS A 207 20.14 19.82 9.40
N THR A 208 21.26 19.08 9.38
CA THR A 208 22.61 19.64 9.56
C THR A 208 23.07 20.44 8.35
N ASP A 209 22.94 19.89 7.14
CA ASP A 209 23.41 20.52 5.89
C ASP A 209 22.66 21.83 5.59
N LEU A 210 21.37 21.89 5.95
CA LEU A 210 20.51 23.07 5.75
C LEU A 210 20.36 23.94 7.01
N ASN A 211 21.01 23.55 8.10
CA ASN A 211 21.00 24.23 9.40
C ASN A 211 19.57 24.49 9.94
N LEU A 212 18.70 23.49 9.81
CA LEU A 212 17.31 23.52 10.25
C LEU A 212 17.21 23.36 11.77
N GLN A 213 16.36 24.16 12.40
CA GLN A 213 16.22 24.21 13.84
C GLN A 213 14.81 23.87 14.31
N ASN A 214 14.70 23.32 15.52
CA ASN A 214 13.42 23.08 16.18
C ASN A 214 12.63 24.39 16.35
N GLY A 215 11.33 24.36 16.04
CA GLY A 215 10.43 25.52 16.13
C GLY A 215 10.52 26.47 14.92
N GLN A 216 11.45 26.25 13.99
CA GLN A 216 11.57 27.05 12.78
C GLN A 216 10.41 26.76 11.82
N GLN A 217 9.99 27.79 11.09
CA GLN A 217 9.19 27.64 9.88
C GLN A 217 10.09 27.80 8.65
N CYS A 218 9.94 26.92 7.68
CA CYS A 218 10.61 27.03 6.40
C CYS A 218 9.65 26.70 5.26
N GLU A 219 9.84 27.38 4.14
CA GLU A 219 9.15 26.99 2.91
C GLU A 219 9.82 25.73 2.34
N MET A 220 9.01 24.75 1.97
CA MET A 220 9.46 23.45 1.51
C MET A 220 8.59 22.97 0.35
N GLU A 221 9.23 22.46 -0.69
CA GLU A 221 8.56 21.62 -1.69
C GLU A 221 8.72 20.15 -1.30
N VAL A 222 7.61 19.42 -1.37
CA VAL A 222 7.51 18.02 -1.02
C VAL A 222 6.94 17.26 -2.21
N GLN A 223 7.65 16.23 -2.65
CA GLN A 223 7.18 15.32 -3.68
C GLN A 223 7.02 13.91 -3.11
N PHE A 224 5.85 13.33 -3.32
CA PHE A 224 5.55 11.95 -2.97
C PHE A 224 5.74 11.09 -4.21
N GLN A 225 6.60 10.09 -4.08
CA GLN A 225 6.92 9.15 -5.14
C GLN A 225 6.67 7.74 -4.65
N LEU A 226 6.37 6.85 -5.59
CA LEU A 226 6.23 5.45 -5.29
C LEU A 226 7.59 4.87 -4.90
N ASN A 227 7.66 4.15 -3.77
CA ASN A 227 8.84 3.31 -3.52
C ASN A 227 8.76 2.08 -4.42
N ARG A 228 9.49 2.13 -5.54
CA ARG A 228 9.51 1.09 -6.57
C ARG A 228 10.10 -0.23 -6.09
N LEU A 229 10.84 -0.26 -4.98
CA LEU A 229 11.57 -1.45 -4.54
C LEU A 229 10.63 -2.66 -4.41
N TRP A 230 9.47 -2.46 -3.80
CA TRP A 230 8.44 -3.50 -3.66
C TRP A 230 7.95 -4.05 -5.02
N PHE A 231 7.75 -3.19 -6.01
CA PHE A 231 7.39 -3.62 -7.37
C PHE A 231 8.54 -4.37 -8.04
N CYS A 232 9.78 -3.91 -7.87
CA CYS A 232 10.94 -4.60 -8.41
C CYS A 232 11.15 -5.99 -7.76
N GLU A 233 10.84 -6.16 -6.48
CA GLU A 233 10.82 -7.47 -5.81
C GLU A 233 9.74 -8.39 -6.39
N MET A 234 8.55 -7.88 -6.66
CA MET A 234 7.48 -8.66 -7.31
C MET A 234 7.85 -9.06 -8.75
N HIS A 235 8.45 -8.16 -9.52
CA HIS A 235 9.00 -8.48 -10.85
C HIS A 235 10.07 -9.57 -10.76
N LYS A 236 10.97 -9.49 -9.79
CA LYS A 236 11.97 -10.53 -9.54
C LYS A 236 11.33 -11.86 -9.16
N ALA A 237 10.31 -11.86 -8.33
CA ALA A 237 9.59 -13.07 -7.96
C ALA A 237 8.96 -13.76 -9.18
N ILE A 238 8.43 -12.99 -10.15
CA ILE A 238 7.90 -13.53 -11.42
C ILE A 238 9.02 -14.17 -12.25
N ASP A 239 10.16 -13.49 -12.39
CA ASP A 239 11.31 -14.02 -13.12
C ASP A 239 11.85 -15.30 -12.47
N ASP A 240 11.97 -15.32 -11.15
CA ASP A 240 12.53 -16.41 -10.36
C ASP A 240 11.60 -17.63 -10.26
N LEU A 241 10.35 -17.55 -10.76
CA LEU A 241 9.47 -18.71 -10.87
C LEU A 241 10.14 -19.80 -11.73
N PRO A 242 10.45 -20.99 -11.17
CA PRO A 242 11.15 -22.04 -11.88
C PRO A 242 10.26 -22.72 -12.94
N ASP A 243 8.99 -22.88 -12.62
CA ASP A 243 7.91 -23.35 -13.48
C ASP A 243 6.62 -22.59 -13.15
N LEU A 244 5.59 -22.77 -13.98
CA LEU A 244 4.31 -22.11 -13.79
C LEU A 244 3.25 -23.04 -13.19
N ASP A 245 3.58 -24.30 -12.85
CA ASP A 245 2.60 -25.30 -12.43
C ASP A 245 1.88 -24.89 -11.14
N LYS A 246 2.53 -24.06 -10.30
CA LYS A 246 1.95 -23.54 -9.05
C LYS A 246 1.04 -22.33 -9.25
N VAL A 247 1.34 -21.48 -10.20
CA VAL A 247 0.60 -20.22 -10.44
C VAL A 247 -0.45 -20.37 -11.55
N PHE A 248 -0.25 -21.34 -12.43
CA PHE A 248 -1.10 -21.68 -13.56
C PHE A 248 -1.24 -23.22 -13.71
N PRO A 249 -1.79 -23.92 -12.68
CA PRO A 249 -1.87 -25.38 -12.67
C PRO A 249 -2.80 -25.93 -13.76
N ASP A 250 -2.41 -27.04 -14.39
CA ASP A 250 -3.31 -27.84 -15.22
C ASP A 250 -4.23 -28.71 -14.35
N LEU A 251 -5.40 -28.16 -14.02
CA LEU A 251 -6.41 -28.85 -13.22
C LEU A 251 -7.12 -30.00 -13.95
N LYS A 252 -6.97 -30.12 -15.28
CA LYS A 252 -7.64 -31.18 -16.06
C LYS A 252 -6.84 -32.48 -16.03
N ASN A 253 -5.51 -32.35 -16.08
CA ASN A 253 -4.59 -33.50 -16.14
C ASN A 253 -3.93 -33.82 -14.79
N SER A 254 -4.26 -33.09 -13.71
CA SER A 254 -3.73 -33.34 -12.38
C SER A 254 -4.35 -34.59 -11.74
N ASN A 255 -3.62 -35.70 -11.73
CA ASN A 255 -4.00 -36.92 -11.02
C ASN A 255 -3.44 -36.89 -9.59
N PHE A 256 -4.24 -36.46 -8.61
CA PHE A 256 -3.89 -36.56 -7.19
C PHE A 256 -4.97 -37.30 -6.41
N CYS A 257 -4.55 -38.14 -5.47
CA CYS A 257 -5.45 -38.90 -4.61
C CYS A 257 -5.60 -38.16 -3.28
N ILE A 258 -6.84 -37.85 -2.89
CA ILE A 258 -7.15 -37.33 -1.55
C ILE A 258 -7.56 -38.51 -0.67
N SER A 259 -6.78 -38.79 0.37
CA SER A 259 -7.18 -39.69 1.44
C SER A 259 -8.14 -38.95 2.36
N PHE A 260 -9.38 -39.44 2.43
CA PHE A 260 -10.36 -38.89 3.37
C PHE A 260 -10.14 -39.51 4.74
N GLN A 261 -9.57 -38.74 5.67
CA GLN A 261 -9.54 -39.10 7.08
C GLN A 261 -10.65 -38.31 7.80
N SER A 262 -11.55 -39.02 8.45
CA SER A 262 -12.60 -38.41 9.27
C SER A 262 -12.05 -38.14 10.66
N HIS A 263 -11.69 -36.88 10.93
CA HIS A 263 -11.48 -36.42 12.30
C HIS A 263 -12.80 -35.90 12.87
N ALA A 264 -13.26 -36.48 13.97
CA ALA A 264 -14.53 -36.12 14.59
C ALA A 264 -14.45 -34.74 15.28
N GLY A 265 -15.38 -33.84 14.93
CA GLY A 265 -16.02 -32.93 15.89
C GLY A 265 -15.82 -31.42 15.76
N GLU A 266 -14.70 -30.92 15.22
CA GLU A 266 -14.40 -29.48 15.30
C GLU A 266 -14.52 -28.67 14.00
N LEU A 267 -14.41 -29.33 12.85
CA LEU A 267 -14.40 -28.70 11.53
C LEU A 267 -15.68 -29.05 10.77
N ASN A 268 -16.22 -28.09 10.02
CA ASN A 268 -17.31 -28.40 9.08
C ASN A 268 -16.78 -29.18 7.87
N GLU A 269 -17.69 -29.73 7.06
CA GLU A 269 -17.36 -30.59 5.91
C GLU A 269 -16.34 -29.94 4.94
N LYS A 270 -16.47 -28.64 4.66
CA LYS A 270 -15.57 -27.92 3.74
C LYS A 270 -14.19 -27.72 4.37
N GLN A 271 -14.14 -27.40 5.65
CA GLN A 271 -12.90 -27.24 6.40
C GLN A 271 -12.18 -28.59 6.55
N GLN A 272 -12.94 -29.67 6.77
CA GLN A 272 -12.39 -31.02 6.82
C GLN A 272 -11.86 -31.47 5.45
N ALA A 273 -12.57 -31.13 4.35
CA ALA A 273 -12.07 -31.41 3.00
C ALA A 273 -10.75 -30.67 2.71
N ALA A 274 -10.62 -29.42 3.13
CA ALA A 274 -9.38 -28.65 3.03
C ALA A 274 -8.24 -29.28 3.85
N MET A 275 -8.53 -29.70 5.09
CA MET A 275 -7.59 -30.42 5.94
C MET A 275 -7.12 -31.72 5.28
N ASN A 276 -8.06 -32.54 4.80
CA ASN A 276 -7.76 -33.81 4.16
C ASN A 276 -6.91 -33.62 2.89
N PHE A 277 -7.21 -32.59 2.09
CA PHE A 277 -6.39 -32.24 0.93
C PHE A 277 -4.94 -31.99 1.36
N VAL A 278 -4.71 -31.10 2.33
CA VAL A 278 -3.36 -30.73 2.77
C VAL A 278 -2.60 -31.91 3.41
N LEU A 279 -3.28 -32.74 4.19
CA LEU A 279 -2.67 -33.92 4.84
C LEU A 279 -2.40 -35.08 3.87
N SER A 280 -3.17 -35.19 2.79
CA SER A 280 -3.00 -36.25 1.78
C SER A 280 -1.79 -36.03 0.88
N VAL A 281 -1.23 -34.82 0.85
CA VAL A 281 -0.06 -34.46 0.06
C VAL A 281 1.21 -35.09 0.68
N THR A 282 1.39 -36.38 0.42
CA THR A 282 2.52 -37.20 0.88
C THR A 282 3.26 -37.80 -0.32
N GLY A 283 4.04 -36.99 -1.04
CA GLY A 283 4.75 -37.44 -2.23
C GLY A 283 5.11 -36.29 -3.17
N ASN A 284 5.62 -36.62 -4.36
CA ASN A 284 6.20 -35.72 -5.36
C ASN A 284 5.48 -34.37 -5.45
N ARG A 285 6.02 -33.37 -4.74
CA ARG A 285 5.33 -32.11 -4.40
C ARG A 285 5.25 -31.13 -5.57
N SER A 286 5.95 -31.40 -6.69
CA SER A 286 6.02 -30.50 -7.83
C SER A 286 4.68 -30.33 -8.56
N SER A 287 3.90 -31.40 -8.73
CA SER A 287 2.68 -31.37 -9.58
C SER A 287 1.36 -31.05 -8.84
N ILE A 288 1.41 -30.76 -7.54
CA ILE A 288 0.18 -30.56 -6.74
C ILE A 288 -0.30 -29.11 -6.84
N PRO A 289 -1.57 -28.86 -7.26
CA PRO A 289 -2.09 -27.52 -7.40
C PRO A 289 -2.25 -26.82 -6.05
N PRO A 290 -2.17 -25.47 -5.99
CA PRO A 290 -2.44 -24.71 -4.78
C PRO A 290 -3.88 -24.88 -4.30
N LEU A 291 -4.07 -24.85 -2.97
CA LEU A 291 -5.40 -24.83 -2.34
C LEU A 291 -5.87 -23.38 -2.14
N LEU A 292 -6.99 -23.01 -2.76
CA LEU A 292 -7.66 -21.74 -2.51
C LEU A 292 -8.79 -21.90 -1.50
N ILE A 293 -8.68 -21.25 -0.34
CA ILE A 293 -9.75 -21.19 0.66
C ILE A 293 -10.42 -19.83 0.59
N TYR A 294 -11.69 -19.83 0.21
CA TYR A 294 -12.51 -18.63 0.13
C TYR A 294 -13.79 -18.79 0.95
N GLY A 295 -14.32 -17.67 1.43
CA GLY A 295 -15.56 -17.64 2.17
C GLY A 295 -15.83 -16.29 2.85
N PRO A 296 -17.09 -16.00 3.20
CA PRO A 296 -17.48 -14.77 3.89
C PRO A 296 -16.74 -14.50 5.21
N PHE A 297 -16.97 -13.32 5.78
CA PHE A 297 -16.52 -12.99 7.13
C PHE A 297 -17.14 -13.96 8.15
N GLY A 298 -16.37 -14.31 9.19
CA GLY A 298 -16.84 -15.21 10.25
C GLY A 298 -16.85 -16.71 9.93
N THR A 299 -16.51 -17.15 8.71
CA THR A 299 -16.51 -18.59 8.35
C THR A 299 -15.29 -19.39 8.84
N GLY A 300 -14.47 -18.79 9.69
CA GLY A 300 -13.33 -19.49 10.31
C GLY A 300 -12.16 -19.79 9.37
N LYS A 301 -11.94 -19.01 8.31
CA LYS A 301 -10.78 -19.17 7.40
C LYS A 301 -9.44 -19.21 8.15
N THR A 302 -9.20 -18.23 9.01
CA THR A 302 -7.98 -18.15 9.84
C THR A 302 -7.87 -19.33 10.79
N ARG A 303 -8.97 -19.72 11.45
CA ARG A 303 -9.01 -20.93 12.31
C ARG A 303 -8.68 -22.20 11.52
N THR A 304 -9.18 -22.31 10.29
CA THR A 304 -8.92 -23.46 9.42
C THR A 304 -7.44 -23.52 9.04
N LEU A 305 -6.85 -22.40 8.60
CA LEU A 305 -5.41 -22.30 8.30
C LEU A 305 -4.56 -22.68 9.52
N ALA A 306 -4.88 -22.14 10.71
CA ALA A 306 -4.17 -22.45 11.94
C ALA A 306 -4.22 -23.94 12.29
N LYS A 307 -5.38 -24.59 12.15
CA LYS A 307 -5.52 -26.04 12.38
C LYS A 307 -4.72 -26.86 11.38
N MET A 308 -4.73 -26.48 10.09
CA MET A 308 -3.91 -27.14 9.06
C MET A 308 -2.42 -27.00 9.36
N THR A 309 -1.96 -25.80 9.74
CA THR A 309 -0.59 -25.58 10.20
C THR A 309 -0.25 -26.45 11.40
N GLN A 310 -1.10 -26.49 12.44
CA GLN A 310 -0.87 -27.32 13.62
C GLN A 310 -0.69 -28.80 13.28
N ALA A 311 -1.49 -29.32 12.33
CA ALA A 311 -1.39 -30.70 11.88
C ALA A 311 -0.10 -30.95 11.06
N LEU A 312 0.26 -30.02 10.17
CA LEU A 312 1.48 -30.12 9.35
C LEU A 312 2.78 -30.03 10.17
N VAL A 313 2.81 -29.24 11.25
CA VAL A 313 3.98 -29.09 12.13
C VAL A 313 4.28 -30.37 12.92
N GLN A 314 3.30 -31.26 13.12
CA GLN A 314 3.55 -32.56 13.77
C GLN A 314 4.54 -33.44 12.97
N GLN A 315 4.73 -33.14 11.68
CA GLN A 315 5.72 -33.81 10.85
C GLN A 315 7.06 -33.05 10.87
N PRO A 316 8.15 -33.61 11.44
CA PRO A 316 9.38 -32.88 11.72
C PRO A 316 10.11 -32.35 10.47
N GLN A 317 9.89 -32.96 9.31
CA GLN A 317 10.45 -32.53 8.03
C GLN A 317 9.79 -31.26 7.46
N ASN A 318 8.60 -30.88 7.94
CA ASN A 318 7.88 -29.74 7.40
C ASN A 318 8.43 -28.43 7.99
N LYS A 319 8.77 -27.49 7.11
CA LYS A 319 9.02 -26.09 7.44
C LYS A 319 7.89 -25.27 6.82
N ILE A 320 7.23 -24.44 7.63
CA ILE A 320 6.04 -23.71 7.21
C ILE A 320 6.34 -22.21 7.28
N LEU A 321 6.14 -21.53 6.16
CA LEU A 321 6.17 -20.08 6.05
C LEU A 321 4.71 -19.58 5.99
N ILE A 322 4.35 -18.66 6.88
CA ILE A 322 3.03 -18.01 6.90
C ILE A 322 3.25 -16.54 6.57
N CYS A 323 2.60 -16.07 5.51
CA CYS A 323 2.69 -14.67 5.06
C CYS A 323 1.31 -14.02 5.08
N THR A 324 1.30 -12.72 5.32
CA THR A 324 0.13 -11.83 5.21
C THR A 324 0.58 -10.52 4.58
N HIS A 325 -0.32 -9.84 3.86
CA HIS A 325 -0.02 -8.52 3.28
C HIS A 325 -0.03 -7.39 4.33
N THR A 326 -0.66 -7.62 5.47
CA THR A 326 -0.79 -6.63 6.56
C THR A 326 -0.18 -7.19 7.83
N ASN A 327 0.62 -6.37 8.51
CA ASN A 327 1.17 -6.67 9.83
C ASN A 327 0.09 -6.76 10.91
#